data_AF-A0A519LJD0-F1
#
_entry.id   AF-A0A519LJD0-F1
#
_cell.length_a   1.000
_cell.length_b   1.000
_cell.length_c   1.000
_cell.angle_alpha   90.00
_cell.angle_beta   90.00
_cell.angle_gamma   90.00
#
_symmetry.space_group_name_H-M   'P 1'
#
loop_
_entity.id
_entity.type
_entity.pdbx_description
1 polymer ?
#
loop_
_entity_poly.entity_id
_entity_poly.type
_entity_poly.pdbx_seq_one_letter_code
_entity_poly.pdbx_strand_id
1 'polypeptide(L)'
;MKKYFLVLFVSLLSISASAQYKPWTSAKQPLKEIEALKKQIKKPEFRKVDYLVTDFGAVGDGKTKNTEAFKKAIEKCNAEGGGRVVVPNGIFLTGAIYLKSNVDLHLNDGSTILFSQDSKDYPIVFTRWEGMECMNYSSLIYAYEEENIAITGKGTLDGNADLDNWWFWCGATKYGYNESRPGRQNPARAKLHEYMAERKPARERIFGDGWYLRPNFVQPYKSKNFYMADVLVKNSPMWNLNPV
;
A
#
# COMPACT_ATOMS: atom_id res chain seq x y z
N MET A 1 -12.58 64.85 -28.26
CA MET A 1 -13.84 64.41 -27.60
C MET A 1 -14.06 62.93 -27.89
N LYS A 2 -14.32 62.13 -26.84
CA LYS A 2 -14.86 60.74 -26.83
C LYS A 2 -13.96 59.64 -27.44
N LYS A 3 -13.30 58.79 -26.64
CA LYS A 3 -13.75 57.62 -25.84
C LYS A 3 -13.59 56.30 -26.62
N TYR A 4 -13.35 55.21 -25.86
CA TYR A 4 -13.22 53.78 -26.21
C TYR A 4 -11.82 53.32 -26.64
N PHE A 5 -11.29 52.14 -26.30
CA PHE A 5 -11.46 51.10 -25.27
C PHE A 5 -10.41 50.02 -25.68
N LEU A 6 -9.99 49.12 -24.77
CA LEU A 6 -9.35 47.81 -25.08
C LEU A 6 -7.85 47.89 -25.53
N VAL A 7 -6.87 47.07 -25.12
CA VAL A 7 -6.74 45.82 -24.35
C VAL A 7 -5.37 45.91 -23.64
N LEU A 8 -5.29 45.74 -22.33
CA LEU A 8 -4.00 45.50 -21.66
C LEU A 8 -3.69 44.00 -21.81
N PHE A 9 -2.84 43.65 -22.76
CA PHE A 9 -2.37 42.28 -22.98
C PHE A 9 -1.34 41.95 -21.90
N VAL A 10 -1.78 41.49 -20.73
CA VAL A 10 -0.87 40.89 -19.74
C VAL A 10 -0.57 39.47 -20.21
N SER A 11 0.50 39.35 -21.00
CA SER A 11 1.10 38.06 -21.32
C SER A 11 1.73 37.47 -20.04
N LEU A 12 0.96 36.68 -19.31
CA LEU A 12 1.49 35.73 -18.33
C LEU A 12 2.31 34.69 -19.11
N LEU A 13 3.62 34.89 -19.14
CA LEU A 13 4.61 33.87 -19.51
C LEU A 13 4.47 32.70 -18.53
N SER A 14 3.69 31.71 -18.92
CA SER A 14 3.74 30.37 -18.35
C SER A 14 5.13 29.79 -18.64
N ILE A 15 6.03 29.90 -17.67
CA ILE A 15 7.29 29.16 -17.65
C ILE A 15 6.92 27.70 -17.37
N SER A 16 6.63 26.97 -18.44
CA SER A 16 6.63 25.51 -18.42
C SER A 16 8.07 25.08 -18.21
N ALA A 17 8.43 24.73 -16.97
CA ALA A 17 9.71 24.09 -16.67
C ALA A 17 9.68 22.65 -17.22
N SER A 18 9.81 22.52 -18.53
CA SER A 18 10.09 21.25 -19.18
C SER A 18 11.52 20.89 -18.79
N ALA A 19 11.70 19.99 -17.83
CA ALA A 19 13.01 19.41 -17.55
C ALA A 19 13.50 18.72 -18.83
N GLN A 20 14.37 19.38 -19.58
CA GLN A 20 14.97 18.81 -20.78
C GLN A 20 15.81 17.60 -20.38
N TYR A 21 15.43 16.43 -20.90
CA TYR A 21 16.24 15.22 -20.79
C TYR A 21 17.63 15.48 -21.39
N LYS A 22 18.66 15.48 -20.54
CA LYS A 22 20.05 15.54 -20.97
C LYS A 22 20.62 14.12 -20.92
N PRO A 23 20.91 13.49 -22.08
CA PRO A 23 21.52 12.17 -22.09
C PRO A 23 22.89 12.21 -21.43
N TRP A 24 23.20 11.15 -20.69
CA TRP A 24 24.51 10.96 -20.06
C TRP A 24 25.62 10.89 -21.11
N THR A 25 26.70 11.64 -20.92
CA THR A 25 27.87 11.64 -21.81
C THR A 25 29.03 10.80 -21.26
N SER A 26 28.92 10.29 -20.03
CA SER A 26 29.86 9.32 -19.46
C SER A 26 29.23 8.51 -18.33
N ALA A 27 29.79 7.33 -18.03
CA ALA A 27 29.36 6.49 -16.91
C ALA A 27 29.58 7.13 -15.51
N LYS A 28 30.42 8.17 -15.39
CA LYS A 28 30.66 8.87 -14.12
C LYS A 28 29.46 9.72 -13.67
N GLN A 29 28.71 10.24 -14.62
CA GLN A 29 27.58 11.12 -14.33
C GLN A 29 26.42 10.39 -13.63
N PRO A 30 25.92 9.22 -14.09
CA PRO A 30 24.88 8.49 -13.36
C PRO A 30 25.34 8.03 -11.99
N LEU A 31 26.62 7.67 -11.81
CA LEU A 31 27.17 7.34 -10.49
C LEU A 31 27.13 8.54 -9.54
N LYS A 32 27.47 9.75 -10.02
CA LYS A 32 27.38 10.98 -9.21
C LYS A 32 25.94 11.30 -8.83
N GLU A 33 24.99 11.09 -9.72
CA GLU A 33 23.57 11.28 -9.41
C GLU A 33 23.07 10.25 -8.40
N ILE A 34 23.46 8.98 -8.52
CA ILE A 34 23.15 7.95 -7.52
C ILE A 34 23.66 8.36 -6.13
N GLU A 35 24.88 8.87 -6.02
CA GLU A 35 25.41 9.36 -4.74
C GLU A 35 24.65 10.57 -4.20
N ALA A 36 24.14 11.46 -5.06
CA ALA A 36 23.27 12.54 -4.65
C ALA A 36 21.89 12.05 -4.19
N LEU A 37 21.32 11.06 -4.88
CA LEU A 37 20.03 10.44 -4.54
C LEU A 37 20.10 9.68 -3.22
N LYS A 38 21.18 8.92 -2.97
CA LYS A 38 21.39 8.24 -1.69
C LYS A 38 21.34 9.20 -0.50
N LYS A 39 21.84 10.43 -0.64
CA LYS A 39 21.78 11.46 0.41
C LYS A 39 20.37 11.98 0.68
N GLN A 40 19.45 11.81 -0.27
CA GLN A 40 18.05 12.20 -0.12
C GLN A 40 17.20 11.10 0.53
N ILE A 41 17.64 9.83 0.42
CA ILE A 41 16.98 8.69 1.06
C ILE A 41 17.32 8.72 2.55
N LYS A 42 16.37 9.17 3.36
CA LYS A 42 16.48 9.17 4.82
C LYS A 42 15.60 8.06 5.38
N LYS A 43 16.08 7.36 6.41
CA LYS A 43 15.25 6.46 7.21
C LYS A 43 14.35 7.31 8.12
N PRO A 44 13.06 6.99 8.28
CA PRO A 44 12.21 7.66 9.26
C PRO A 44 12.73 7.39 10.67
N GLU A 45 12.68 8.42 11.51
CA GLU A 45 13.00 8.34 12.93
C GLU A 45 11.71 8.32 13.73
N PHE A 46 11.67 7.49 14.77
CA PHE A 46 10.49 7.29 15.60
C PHE A 46 10.81 7.62 17.05
N ARG A 47 9.79 8.08 17.77
CA ARG A 47 9.88 8.21 19.23
C ARG A 47 10.17 6.84 19.84
N LYS A 48 10.97 6.83 20.91
CA LYS A 48 11.31 5.61 21.67
C LYS A 48 10.17 5.25 22.65
N VAL A 49 8.97 5.07 22.10
CA VAL A 49 7.75 4.70 22.83
C VAL A 49 7.11 3.51 22.13
N ASP A 50 6.78 2.49 22.90
CA ASP A 50 6.22 1.23 22.39
C ASP A 50 4.76 1.08 22.80
N TYR A 51 3.94 0.62 21.86
CA TYR A 51 2.53 0.31 22.03
C TYR A 51 2.35 -1.17 21.68
N LEU A 52 2.33 -2.04 22.69
CA LEU A 52 2.17 -3.47 22.45
C LEU A 52 0.73 -3.75 22.03
N VAL A 53 0.52 -4.47 20.93
CA VAL A 53 -0.84 -4.78 20.45
C VAL A 53 -1.67 -5.56 21.48
N THR A 54 -1.02 -6.29 22.40
CA THR A 54 -1.66 -7.02 23.51
C THR A 54 -2.29 -6.10 24.54
N ASP A 55 -1.74 -4.89 24.74
CA ASP A 55 -2.31 -3.88 25.65
C ASP A 55 -3.64 -3.32 25.10
N PHE A 56 -3.90 -3.54 23.80
CA PHE A 56 -5.13 -3.17 23.10
C PHE A 56 -6.06 -4.37 22.87
N GLY A 57 -5.76 -5.52 23.50
CA GLY A 57 -6.58 -6.72 23.49
C GLY A 57 -6.25 -7.72 22.39
N ALA A 58 -5.10 -7.59 21.70
CA ALA A 58 -4.68 -8.59 20.73
C ALA A 58 -4.29 -9.91 21.43
N VAL A 59 -4.65 -11.04 20.83
CA VAL A 59 -4.32 -12.39 21.30
C VAL A 59 -3.56 -13.14 20.20
N GLY A 60 -2.37 -13.65 20.55
CA GLY A 60 -1.42 -14.30 19.65
C GLY A 60 -1.65 -15.80 19.43
N ASP A 61 -2.91 -16.23 19.35
CA ASP A 61 -3.33 -17.65 19.26
C ASP A 61 -3.56 -18.17 17.83
N GLY A 62 -3.39 -17.31 16.82
CA GLY A 62 -3.65 -17.59 15.41
C GLY A 62 -5.11 -17.71 15.01
N LYS A 63 -6.06 -17.42 15.92
CA LYS A 63 -7.49 -17.64 15.74
C LYS A 63 -8.33 -16.40 16.05
N THR A 64 -7.96 -15.67 17.11
CA THR A 64 -8.64 -14.44 17.53
C THR A 64 -8.43 -13.35 16.47
N LYS A 65 -9.53 -12.70 16.04
CA LYS A 65 -9.46 -11.60 15.08
C LYS A 65 -8.97 -10.32 15.77
N ASN A 66 -7.76 -9.90 15.43
CA ASN A 66 -7.05 -8.80 16.10
C ASN A 66 -7.19 -7.44 15.39
N THR A 67 -8.01 -7.33 14.34
CA THR A 67 -8.11 -6.13 13.49
C THR A 67 -8.33 -4.85 14.30
N GLU A 68 -9.27 -4.86 15.26
CA GLU A 68 -9.56 -3.70 16.10
C GLU A 68 -8.44 -3.40 17.11
N ALA A 69 -7.71 -4.41 17.58
CA ALA A 69 -6.57 -4.21 18.49
C ALA A 69 -5.41 -3.52 17.76
N PHE A 70 -5.09 -3.96 16.54
CA PHE A 70 -4.10 -3.29 15.68
C PHE A 70 -4.49 -1.84 15.39
N LYS A 71 -5.75 -1.62 14.98
CA LYS A 71 -6.28 -0.28 14.72
C LYS A 71 -6.11 0.65 15.92
N LYS A 72 -6.55 0.23 17.10
CA LYS A 72 -6.43 1.03 18.34
C LYS A 72 -4.98 1.34 18.69
N ALA A 73 -4.08 0.36 18.59
CA ALA A 73 -2.66 0.55 18.87
C ALA A 73 -2.03 1.58 17.92
N ILE A 74 -2.34 1.50 16.62
CA ILE A 74 -1.85 2.43 15.59
C ILE A 74 -2.41 3.83 15.79
N GLU A 75 -3.73 3.95 16.00
CA GLU A 75 -4.38 5.24 16.23
C GLU A 75 -3.84 5.92 17.50
N LYS A 76 -3.65 5.17 18.58
CA LYS A 76 -3.05 5.68 19.82
C LYS A 76 -1.61 6.13 19.61
N CYS A 77 -0.79 5.30 18.96
CA CYS A 77 0.59 5.61 18.64
C CYS A 77 0.70 6.92 17.82
N ASN A 78 -0.09 7.04 16.75
CA ASN A 78 -0.14 8.23 15.92
C ASN A 78 -0.60 9.48 16.70
N ALA A 79 -1.71 9.38 17.45
CA ALA A 79 -2.29 10.49 18.20
C ALA A 79 -1.34 11.05 19.27
N GLU A 80 -0.44 10.23 19.81
CA GLU A 80 0.56 10.66 20.78
C GLU A 80 1.86 11.16 20.16
N GLY A 81 1.92 11.31 18.83
CA GLY A 81 3.08 11.84 18.11
C GLY A 81 4.01 10.77 17.52
N GLY A 82 3.56 9.52 17.43
CA GLY A 82 4.28 8.41 16.82
C GLY A 82 5.11 7.57 17.78
N GLY A 83 5.74 6.54 17.24
CA GLY A 83 6.46 5.51 17.99
C GLY A 83 6.37 4.16 17.31
N ARG A 84 6.52 3.08 18.09
CA ARG A 84 6.47 1.70 17.58
C ARG A 84 5.21 0.98 18.06
N VAL A 85 4.43 0.44 17.13
CA VAL A 85 3.39 -0.54 17.44
C VAL A 85 4.03 -1.92 17.41
N VAL A 86 4.16 -2.54 18.58
CA VAL A 86 4.95 -3.76 18.76
C VAL A 86 4.06 -4.99 18.73
N VAL A 87 4.40 -5.93 17.86
CA VAL A 87 3.80 -7.27 17.79
C VAL A 87 4.74 -8.24 18.51
N PRO A 88 4.37 -8.76 19.70
CA PRO A 88 5.22 -9.70 20.43
C PRO A 88 5.20 -11.09 19.77
N ASN A 89 5.96 -12.03 20.32
CA ASN A 89 5.94 -13.42 19.89
C ASN A 89 4.50 -14.01 19.92
N GLY A 90 4.13 -14.79 18.90
CA GLY A 90 2.79 -15.33 18.72
C GLY A 90 2.25 -15.16 17.31
N ILE A 91 1.07 -15.71 17.03
CA ILE A 91 0.41 -15.62 15.72
C ILE A 91 -0.85 -14.76 15.84
N PHE A 92 -0.93 -13.66 15.10
CA PHE A 92 -2.00 -12.69 15.22
C PHE A 92 -2.83 -12.67 13.94
N LEU A 93 -4.00 -13.32 13.95
CA LEU A 93 -4.94 -13.26 12.84
C LEU A 93 -5.56 -11.87 12.74
N THR A 94 -5.55 -11.25 11.57
CA THR A 94 -6.10 -9.90 11.35
C THR A 94 -6.65 -9.71 9.94
N GLY A 95 -7.54 -8.76 9.76
CA GLY A 95 -7.87 -8.18 8.47
C GLY A 95 -6.82 -7.15 8.01
N ALA A 96 -7.22 -6.24 7.13
CA ALA A 96 -6.36 -5.16 6.67
C ALA A 96 -5.83 -4.28 7.83
N ILE A 97 -4.54 -3.95 7.79
CA ILE A 97 -3.89 -3.00 8.70
C ILE A 97 -3.72 -1.66 7.97
N TYR A 98 -4.18 -0.58 8.59
CA TYR A 98 -4.05 0.78 8.07
C TYR A 98 -2.98 1.52 8.88
N LEU A 99 -1.81 1.74 8.30
CA LEU A 99 -0.75 2.49 8.95
C LEU A 99 -1.05 3.99 8.93
N LYS A 100 -0.52 4.68 9.93
CA LYS A 100 -0.65 6.13 10.13
C LYS A 100 0.72 6.78 10.20
N SER A 101 0.75 8.08 9.98
CA SER A 101 1.99 8.85 10.00
C SER A 101 2.75 8.68 11.32
N ASN A 102 4.08 8.62 11.24
CA ASN A 102 4.98 8.45 12.39
C ASN A 102 4.81 7.12 13.16
N VAL A 103 4.28 6.08 12.51
CA VAL A 103 4.13 4.74 13.10
C VAL A 103 5.11 3.75 12.46
N ASP A 104 5.85 3.05 13.30
CA ASP A 104 6.62 1.85 12.95
C ASP A 104 5.88 0.60 13.44
N LEU A 105 5.39 -0.23 12.52
CA LEU A 105 4.85 -1.55 12.86
C LEU A 105 6.01 -2.52 13.05
N HIS A 106 6.36 -2.78 14.30
CA HIS A 106 7.54 -3.54 14.70
C HIS A 106 7.18 -4.98 15.09
N LEU A 107 7.70 -5.95 14.33
CA LEU A 107 7.46 -7.38 14.54
C LEU A 107 8.64 -8.02 15.28
N ASN A 108 8.42 -8.44 16.53
CA ASN A 108 9.44 -9.16 17.30
C ASN A 108 9.77 -10.51 16.67
N ASP A 109 10.92 -11.06 17.03
CA ASP A 109 11.30 -12.41 16.59
C ASP A 109 10.26 -13.46 17.04
N GLY A 110 9.92 -14.37 16.13
CA GLY A 110 8.87 -15.36 16.29
C GLY A 110 7.43 -14.82 16.33
N SER A 111 7.20 -13.53 16.04
CA SER A 111 5.85 -13.02 15.77
C SER A 111 5.42 -13.35 14.34
N THR A 112 4.15 -13.64 14.13
CA THR A 112 3.53 -13.73 12.81
C THR A 112 2.25 -12.90 12.77
N ILE A 113 2.15 -11.96 11.83
CA ILE A 113 0.85 -11.38 11.46
C ILE A 113 0.30 -12.26 10.35
N LEU A 114 -0.81 -12.94 10.64
CA LEU A 114 -1.52 -13.82 9.71
C LEU A 114 -2.73 -13.08 9.15
N PHE A 115 -2.77 -12.85 7.85
CA PHE A 115 -3.86 -12.13 7.23
C PHE A 115 -5.07 -13.04 6.95
N SER A 116 -6.26 -12.48 7.05
CA SER A 116 -7.52 -13.19 6.82
C SER A 116 -7.68 -13.61 5.36
N GLN A 117 -8.33 -14.75 5.15
CA GLN A 117 -8.75 -15.20 3.82
C GLN A 117 -10.15 -14.67 3.43
N ASP A 118 -10.90 -14.10 4.39
CA ASP A 118 -12.21 -13.49 4.09
C ASP A 118 -12.03 -12.15 3.38
N SER A 119 -12.57 -12.02 2.16
CA SER A 119 -12.50 -10.79 1.37
C SER A 119 -13.19 -9.61 2.06
N LYS A 120 -14.15 -9.86 2.97
CA LYS A 120 -14.86 -8.83 3.74
C LYS A 120 -13.98 -8.11 4.75
N ASP A 121 -12.85 -8.71 5.13
CA ASP A 121 -11.86 -8.09 6.01
C ASP A 121 -10.97 -7.06 5.28
N TYR A 122 -11.23 -6.81 3.99
CA TYR A 122 -10.48 -5.87 3.14
C TYR A 122 -11.44 -4.83 2.51
N PRO A 123 -11.71 -3.71 3.21
CA PRO A 123 -12.60 -2.67 2.69
C PRO A 123 -12.17 -2.13 1.33
N ILE A 124 -13.12 -1.60 0.55
CA ILE A 124 -12.82 -0.97 -0.74
C ILE A 124 -12.12 0.38 -0.52
N VAL A 125 -10.93 0.53 -1.08
CA VAL A 125 -10.09 1.75 -0.95
C VAL A 125 -9.59 2.20 -2.32
N PHE A 126 -9.05 3.42 -2.37
CA PHE A 126 -8.36 3.92 -3.54
C PHE A 126 -7.02 3.20 -3.71
N THR A 127 -6.87 2.44 -4.77
CA THR A 127 -5.69 1.60 -5.01
C THR A 127 -5.36 1.53 -6.49
N ARG A 128 -4.41 0.68 -6.84
CA ARG A 128 -3.92 0.48 -8.19
C ARG A 128 -3.80 -1.00 -8.48
N TRP A 129 -4.29 -1.41 -9.64
CA TRP A 129 -4.23 -2.78 -10.12
C TRP A 129 -3.58 -2.81 -11.51
N GLU A 130 -2.45 -3.54 -11.63
CA GLU A 130 -1.62 -3.62 -12.86
C GLU A 130 -1.37 -2.25 -13.54
N GLY A 131 -1.12 -1.20 -12.74
CA GLY A 131 -0.83 0.14 -13.25
C GLY A 131 -2.05 1.05 -13.46
N MET A 132 -3.27 0.59 -13.22
CA MET A 132 -4.51 1.36 -13.39
C MET A 132 -5.14 1.70 -12.02
N GLU A 133 -5.37 2.98 -11.76
CA GLU A 133 -6.03 3.43 -10.52
C GLU A 133 -7.51 3.02 -10.50
N CYS A 134 -8.00 2.54 -9.37
CA CYS A 134 -9.39 2.12 -9.17
C CYS A 134 -9.77 2.10 -7.68
N MET A 135 -11.04 1.85 -7.40
CA MET A 135 -11.52 1.47 -6.08
C MET A 135 -11.63 -0.06 -6.01
N ASN A 136 -10.87 -0.72 -5.14
CA ASN A 136 -10.85 -2.19 -4.99
C ASN A 136 -10.50 -2.57 -3.55
N TYR A 137 -10.47 -3.87 -3.20
CA TYR A 137 -10.03 -4.35 -1.89
C TYR A 137 -8.75 -3.68 -1.41
N SER A 138 -8.71 -3.33 -0.12
CA SER A 138 -7.52 -2.82 0.55
C SER A 138 -6.35 -3.78 0.40
N SER A 139 -5.15 -3.21 0.29
CA SER A 139 -3.93 -3.98 0.52
C SER A 139 -3.91 -4.50 1.96
N LEU A 140 -3.21 -5.61 2.19
CA LEU A 140 -3.13 -6.23 3.52
C LEU A 140 -2.57 -5.27 4.57
N ILE A 141 -1.54 -4.51 4.19
CA ILE A 141 -1.03 -3.35 4.91
C ILE A 141 -1.11 -2.14 3.98
N TYR A 142 -1.86 -1.13 4.37
CA TYR A 142 -2.18 0.02 3.55
C TYR A 142 -1.88 1.33 4.28
N ALA A 143 -1.38 2.32 3.54
CA ALA A 143 -1.25 3.70 3.98
C ALA A 143 -1.62 4.62 2.84
N TYR A 144 -2.36 5.71 3.10
CA TYR A 144 -2.78 6.65 2.07
C TYR A 144 -2.51 8.08 2.52
N GLU A 145 -1.64 8.78 1.79
CA GLU A 145 -1.24 10.16 2.10
C GLU A 145 -0.64 10.32 3.51
N GLU A 146 0.09 9.30 3.98
CA GLU A 146 0.73 9.28 5.30
C GLU A 146 2.26 9.51 5.17
N GLU A 147 2.93 9.89 6.26
CA GLU A 147 4.36 10.19 6.27
C GLU A 147 5.13 9.53 7.42
N ASN A 148 6.40 9.22 7.17
CA ASN A 148 7.30 8.60 8.17
C ASN A 148 6.72 7.28 8.70
N ILE A 149 6.58 6.29 7.83
CA ILE A 149 5.98 4.99 8.16
C ILE A 149 7.05 3.92 8.07
N ALA A 150 7.04 2.98 9.02
CA ALA A 150 7.91 1.83 8.92
C ALA A 150 7.23 0.49 9.22
N ILE A 151 7.82 -0.57 8.68
CA ILE A 151 7.53 -1.96 9.01
C ILE A 151 8.87 -2.64 9.26
N THR A 152 9.15 -2.99 10.51
CA THR A 152 10.49 -3.44 10.92
C THR A 152 10.44 -4.67 11.83
N GLY A 153 11.61 -5.22 12.13
CA GLY A 153 11.75 -6.36 13.04
C GLY A 153 11.93 -7.67 12.29
N LYS A 154 11.97 -8.78 13.03
CA LYS A 154 12.35 -10.11 12.50
C LYS A 154 11.18 -11.08 12.39
N GLY A 155 9.97 -10.64 12.67
CA GLY A 155 8.78 -11.47 12.53
C GLY A 155 8.34 -11.66 11.08
N THR A 156 7.24 -12.39 10.91
CA THR A 156 6.67 -12.78 9.62
C THR A 156 5.37 -12.05 9.33
N LEU A 157 5.25 -11.58 8.09
CA LEU A 157 4.02 -11.14 7.46
C LEU A 157 3.54 -12.27 6.54
N ASP A 158 2.46 -12.95 6.92
CA ASP A 158 1.89 -14.08 6.20
C ASP A 158 0.55 -13.68 5.57
N GLY A 159 0.54 -13.48 4.26
CA GLY A 159 -0.64 -13.06 3.52
C GLY A 159 -1.74 -14.13 3.44
N ASN A 160 -1.42 -15.36 3.87
CA ASN A 160 -2.34 -16.49 3.91
C ASN A 160 -3.04 -16.79 2.57
N ALA A 161 -2.44 -16.38 1.44
CA ALA A 161 -2.91 -16.74 0.12
C ALA A 161 -2.40 -18.13 -0.26
N ASP A 162 -3.25 -18.90 -0.91
CA ASP A 162 -2.98 -20.27 -1.34
C ASP A 162 -3.79 -20.61 -2.61
N LEU A 163 -3.86 -21.88 -2.99
CA LEU A 163 -4.58 -22.33 -4.18
C LEU A 163 -6.11 -22.15 -4.10
N ASP A 164 -6.65 -22.02 -2.89
CA ASP A 164 -8.07 -21.83 -2.62
C ASP A 164 -8.41 -20.37 -2.28
N ASN A 165 -7.41 -19.58 -1.91
CA ASN A 165 -7.57 -18.22 -1.42
C ASN A 165 -6.68 -17.25 -2.22
N TRP A 166 -7.35 -16.31 -2.91
CA TRP A 166 -6.75 -15.32 -3.82
C TRP A 166 -6.14 -15.89 -5.10
N TRP A 167 -5.18 -16.83 -5.06
CA TRP A 167 -4.34 -17.12 -6.24
C TRP A 167 -5.11 -17.62 -7.46
N PHE A 168 -6.18 -18.41 -7.27
CA PHE A 168 -6.98 -18.91 -8.38
C PHE A 168 -7.63 -17.79 -9.20
N TRP A 169 -7.78 -16.58 -8.64
CA TRP A 169 -8.38 -15.43 -9.32
C TRP A 169 -7.57 -15.04 -10.56
N CYS A 170 -6.29 -15.40 -10.65
CA CYS A 170 -5.48 -15.14 -11.83
C CYS A 170 -5.88 -15.96 -13.08
N GLY A 171 -6.73 -16.97 -12.92
CA GLY A 171 -7.21 -17.81 -14.02
C GLY A 171 -6.23 -18.90 -14.49
N ALA A 172 -5.14 -19.16 -13.76
CA ALA A 172 -4.15 -20.18 -14.14
C ALA A 172 -4.30 -21.45 -13.28
N THR A 173 -4.31 -22.62 -13.92
CA THR A 173 -4.53 -23.92 -13.28
C THR A 173 -3.48 -24.26 -12.23
N LYS A 174 -2.20 -23.91 -12.48
CA LYS A 174 -1.11 -24.07 -11.50
C LYS A 174 -1.29 -23.28 -10.20
N TYR A 175 -2.23 -22.32 -10.19
CA TYR A 175 -2.59 -21.51 -9.03
C TYR A 175 -4.00 -21.81 -8.52
N GLY A 176 -4.53 -23.01 -8.82
CA GLY A 176 -5.79 -23.50 -8.25
C GLY A 176 -7.04 -23.11 -9.02
N TYR A 177 -6.91 -22.45 -10.19
CA TYR A 177 -8.05 -22.17 -11.06
C TYR A 177 -8.57 -23.43 -11.75
N ASN A 178 -9.90 -23.54 -11.81
CA ASN A 178 -10.64 -24.47 -12.63
C ASN A 178 -12.02 -23.84 -12.97
N GLU A 179 -12.78 -24.46 -13.88
CA GLU A 179 -14.06 -23.93 -14.35
C GLU A 179 -15.18 -23.90 -13.29
N SER A 180 -15.05 -24.67 -12.19
CA SER A 180 -16.03 -24.65 -11.10
C SER A 180 -15.79 -23.53 -10.08
N ARG A 181 -14.69 -22.77 -10.20
CA ARG A 181 -14.43 -21.59 -9.35
C ARG A 181 -15.45 -20.49 -9.66
N PRO A 182 -15.79 -19.64 -8.67
CA PRO A 182 -16.85 -18.64 -8.83
C PRO A 182 -16.47 -17.50 -9.80
N GLY A 183 -15.18 -17.31 -10.10
CA GLY A 183 -14.74 -16.34 -11.10
C GLY A 183 -13.23 -16.20 -11.22
N ARG A 184 -12.81 -15.24 -12.05
CA ARG A 184 -11.41 -14.88 -12.33
C ARG A 184 -11.30 -13.41 -12.72
N GLN A 185 -10.09 -12.87 -12.70
CA GLN A 185 -9.80 -11.45 -12.91
C GLN A 185 -10.01 -10.94 -14.35
N ASN A 186 -10.10 -11.82 -15.36
CA ASN A 186 -10.11 -11.39 -16.77
C ASN A 186 -11.26 -10.42 -17.13
N PRO A 187 -12.53 -10.66 -16.76
CA PRO A 187 -13.62 -9.71 -17.06
C PRO A 187 -13.41 -8.35 -16.37
N ALA A 188 -12.96 -8.36 -15.12
CA ALA A 188 -12.68 -7.14 -14.37
C ALA A 188 -11.52 -6.34 -14.95
N ARG A 189 -10.44 -7.02 -15.37
CA ARG A 189 -9.31 -6.41 -16.08
C ARG A 189 -9.79 -5.72 -17.35
N ALA A 190 -10.61 -6.39 -18.17
CA ALA A 190 -11.15 -5.80 -19.39
C ALA A 190 -11.99 -4.55 -19.11
N LYS A 191 -12.87 -4.62 -18.09
CA LYS A 191 -13.68 -3.47 -17.67
C LYS A 191 -12.82 -2.29 -17.17
N LEU A 192 -11.75 -2.57 -16.43
CA LEU A 192 -10.85 -1.53 -15.96
C LEU A 192 -10.11 -0.85 -17.14
N HIS A 193 -9.70 -1.60 -18.16
CA HIS A 193 -9.15 -1.02 -19.39
C HIS A 193 -10.15 -0.13 -20.13
N GLU A 194 -11.42 -0.53 -20.21
CA GLU A 194 -12.50 0.28 -20.79
C GLU A 194 -12.63 1.61 -20.04
N TYR A 195 -12.74 1.58 -18.71
CA TYR A 195 -12.80 2.79 -17.88
C TYR A 195 -11.56 3.69 -18.01
N MET A 196 -10.38 3.10 -18.22
CA MET A 196 -9.16 3.87 -18.51
C MET A 196 -9.25 4.57 -19.88
N ALA A 197 -9.74 3.87 -20.91
CA ALA A 197 -9.90 4.41 -22.26
C ALA A 197 -10.92 5.56 -22.28
N GLU A 198 -12.01 5.43 -21.52
CA GLU A 198 -13.04 6.46 -21.32
C GLU A 198 -12.57 7.64 -20.45
N ARG A 199 -11.39 7.52 -19.82
CA ARG A 199 -10.90 8.48 -18.81
C ARG A 199 -11.88 8.68 -17.65
N LYS A 200 -12.66 7.65 -17.31
CA LYS A 200 -13.56 7.68 -16.15
C LYS A 200 -12.76 8.03 -14.90
N PRO A 201 -13.22 8.93 -14.01
CA PRO A 201 -12.49 9.25 -12.79
C PRO A 201 -12.16 8.00 -11.97
N ALA A 202 -10.92 7.89 -11.46
CA ALA A 202 -10.44 6.67 -10.82
C ALA A 202 -11.30 6.24 -9.61
N ARG A 203 -11.85 7.21 -8.86
CA ARG A 203 -12.76 6.96 -7.73
C ARG A 203 -14.13 6.39 -8.12
N GLU A 204 -14.49 6.44 -9.40
CA GLU A 204 -15.74 5.86 -9.94
C GLU A 204 -15.52 4.49 -10.60
N ARG A 205 -14.28 3.98 -10.59
CA ARG A 205 -13.92 2.65 -11.11
C ARG A 205 -14.00 1.63 -9.97
N ILE A 206 -15.21 1.22 -9.62
CA ILE A 206 -15.49 0.45 -8.41
C ILE A 206 -15.50 -1.05 -8.72
N PHE A 207 -14.64 -1.79 -8.02
CA PHE A 207 -14.51 -3.25 -8.05
C PHE A 207 -14.73 -3.83 -6.64
N GLY A 208 -14.10 -4.95 -6.29
CA GLY A 208 -14.32 -5.68 -5.04
C GLY A 208 -15.02 -7.03 -5.26
N ASP A 209 -16.02 -7.32 -4.44
CA ASP A 209 -16.79 -8.57 -4.49
C ASP A 209 -17.34 -8.85 -5.88
N GLY A 210 -17.13 -10.08 -6.37
CA GLY A 210 -17.53 -10.52 -7.70
C GLY A 210 -16.60 -10.10 -8.85
N TRP A 211 -15.59 -9.27 -8.60
CA TRP A 211 -14.67 -8.81 -9.65
C TRP A 211 -13.32 -9.53 -9.66
N TYR A 212 -12.94 -10.18 -8.57
CA TYR A 212 -11.74 -11.03 -8.52
C TYR A 212 -10.43 -10.28 -8.84
N LEU A 213 -10.35 -8.98 -8.57
CA LEU A 213 -9.10 -8.23 -8.63
C LEU A 213 -8.41 -8.33 -7.27
N ARG A 214 -7.32 -9.10 -7.18
CA ARG A 214 -6.60 -9.33 -5.92
C ARG A 214 -6.00 -8.03 -5.37
N PRO A 215 -5.95 -7.84 -4.03
CA PRO A 215 -5.21 -6.76 -3.40
C PRO A 215 -3.70 -7.01 -3.42
N ASN A 216 -2.91 -5.96 -3.19
CA ASN A 216 -1.47 -6.07 -2.93
C ASN A 216 -1.22 -6.40 -1.46
N PHE A 217 0.00 -6.79 -1.11
CA PHE A 217 0.37 -7.05 0.28
C PHE A 217 0.63 -5.72 1.01
N VAL A 218 1.72 -5.03 0.72
CA VAL A 218 2.06 -3.74 1.34
C VAL A 218 1.95 -2.62 0.31
N GLN A 219 1.13 -1.61 0.57
CA GLN A 219 0.93 -0.47 -0.33
C GLN A 219 0.89 0.87 0.42
N PRO A 220 2.04 1.56 0.51
CA PRO A 220 2.07 2.98 0.81
C PRO A 220 1.68 3.76 -0.46
N TYR A 221 0.51 4.39 -0.44
CA TYR A 221 -0.08 5.15 -1.55
C TYR A 221 0.05 6.64 -1.28
N LYS A 222 0.66 7.41 -2.20
CA LYS A 222 0.95 8.84 -2.04
C LYS A 222 1.64 9.19 -0.71
N SER A 223 2.31 8.22 -0.12
CA SER A 223 2.92 8.35 1.19
C SER A 223 4.39 8.74 1.05
N LYS A 224 4.95 9.36 2.08
CA LYS A 224 6.33 9.87 2.07
C LYS A 224 7.16 9.19 3.14
N ASN A 225 8.44 8.98 2.85
CA ASN A 225 9.40 8.44 3.82
C ASN A 225 8.97 7.08 4.41
N PHE A 226 8.76 6.09 3.54
CA PHE A 226 8.44 4.72 3.91
C PHE A 226 9.71 3.88 4.07
N TYR A 227 9.77 3.05 5.12
CA TYR A 227 10.89 2.15 5.38
C TYR A 227 10.42 0.74 5.76
N MET A 228 10.96 -0.27 5.10
CA MET A 228 10.67 -1.67 5.41
C MET A 228 11.98 -2.43 5.50
N ALA A 229 12.19 -3.15 6.60
CA ALA A 229 13.44 -3.87 6.83
C ALA A 229 13.23 -5.12 7.69
N ASP A 230 14.08 -6.12 7.46
CA ASP A 230 14.29 -7.34 8.26
C ASP A 230 13.12 -8.33 8.39
N VAL A 231 11.89 -7.91 8.06
CA VAL A 231 10.70 -8.78 8.10
C VAL A 231 10.69 -9.81 6.99
N LEU A 232 10.14 -10.99 7.28
CA LEU A 232 9.84 -12.01 6.26
C LEU A 232 8.43 -11.77 5.69
N VAL A 233 8.30 -11.69 4.36
CA VAL A 233 7.01 -11.64 3.67
C VAL A 233 6.78 -12.95 2.92
N LYS A 234 5.63 -13.60 3.11
CA LYS A 234 5.26 -14.82 2.40
C LYS A 234 3.76 -14.89 2.10
N ASN A 235 3.39 -15.79 1.19
CA ASN A 235 1.99 -16.09 0.83
C ASN A 235 1.17 -14.85 0.42
N SER A 236 1.78 -13.97 -0.37
CA SER A 236 1.11 -12.76 -0.87
C SER A 236 -0.04 -13.08 -1.82
N PRO A 237 -1.18 -12.36 -1.75
CA PRO A 237 -2.23 -12.45 -2.77
C PRO A 237 -1.71 -12.08 -4.18
N MET A 238 -0.92 -11.01 -4.28
CA MET A 238 -0.38 -10.45 -5.53
C MET A 238 0.99 -9.80 -5.31
N TRP A 239 1.17 -8.50 -5.56
CA TRP A 239 2.47 -7.83 -5.39
C TRP A 239 2.82 -7.69 -3.91
N ASN A 240 4.04 -8.09 -3.53
CA ASN A 240 4.50 -8.05 -2.13
C ASN A 240 4.65 -6.61 -1.60
N LEU A 241 5.30 -5.74 -2.36
CA LEU A 241 5.56 -4.36 -1.98
C LEU A 241 5.25 -3.46 -3.17
N ASN A 242 4.30 -2.54 -3.01
CA ASN A 242 3.83 -1.66 -4.06
C ASN A 242 3.74 -0.18 -3.59
N PRO A 243 4.86 0.52 -3.41
CA PRO A 243 4.87 1.97 -3.18
C PRO A 243 4.43 2.69 -4.46
N VAL A 244 3.45 3.59 -4.35
CA VAL A 244 2.86 4.33 -5.49
C VAL A 244 2.53 5.77 -5.16
#